data_AF-A0A8H4L2W4-F1
#
_entry.id   AF-A0A8H4L2W4-F1
#
_cell.length_a   1.000
_cell.length_b   1.000
_cell.length_c   1.000
_cell.angle_alpha   90.00
_cell.angle_beta   90.00
_cell.angle_gamma   90.00
#
_symmetry.space_group_name_H-M   'P 1'
#
loop_
_entity.id
_entity.type
_entity.pdbx_description
1 polymer ?
#
loop_
_entity_poly.entity_id
_entity_poly.type
_entity_poly.pdbx_seq_one_letter_code
_entity_poly.pdbx_strand_id
1 'polypeptide(L)'
;MAGINLRKAGFTGRLVGQESPESISASHRFSAISERKARFIAFPNSAQDVSTAVVFATEFNLRIAIKCGGHHASGSNSVEDGLVIDLGDLNIVCVGGGVHDVGVGGHLTGGKESWPRFQATTGNKLYTGGFGPLTRKFGMACYNVLSVKVVLADGRIVVANEEENHDLFWAIKGGTSQFGVVTEFTLRTFPDPGPFYFRSVGIRSEDLSALIPRYEEFIHKQQGWEDGMLVFLGFLRKFPENIKPLIVANITGLGSVNQHAELFSSLFDGITPIFDHFTDCPSPIEISHIMDI
;
A
#
# COMPACT_ATOMS: atom_id res chain seq x y z
N MET A 1 -16.94 -9.12 -29.10
CA MET A 1 -16.32 -8.24 -30.13
C MET A 1 -15.31 -7.23 -29.55
N ALA A 2 -15.56 -6.60 -28.41
CA ALA A 2 -14.65 -5.58 -27.84
C ALA A 2 -13.21 -6.08 -27.53
N GLY A 3 -13.00 -7.29 -26.99
CA GLY A 3 -11.64 -7.82 -26.77
C GLY A 3 -10.79 -8.03 -28.05
N ILE A 4 -11.46 -8.36 -29.17
CA ILE A 4 -10.82 -8.45 -30.51
C ILE A 4 -10.42 -7.04 -30.99
N ASN A 5 -11.19 -6.01 -30.62
CA ASN A 5 -10.91 -4.63 -31.00
C ASN A 5 -9.74 -4.05 -30.19
N LEU A 6 -9.60 -4.36 -28.90
CA LEU A 6 -8.47 -3.90 -28.09
C LEU A 6 -7.12 -4.44 -28.59
N ARG A 7 -7.08 -5.72 -29.00
CA ARG A 7 -5.89 -6.30 -29.68
C ARG A 7 -5.57 -5.59 -30.98
N LYS A 8 -6.58 -5.30 -31.81
CA LYS A 8 -6.41 -4.54 -33.07
C LYS A 8 -5.93 -3.11 -32.83
N ALA A 9 -6.29 -2.51 -31.70
CA ALA A 9 -5.79 -1.20 -31.26
C ALA A 9 -4.32 -1.23 -30.78
N GLY A 10 -3.65 -2.39 -30.80
CA GLY A 10 -2.24 -2.52 -30.49
C GLY A 10 -1.93 -2.94 -29.05
N PHE A 11 -2.92 -3.40 -28.28
CA PHE A 11 -2.68 -3.91 -26.92
C PHE A 11 -1.93 -5.25 -26.95
N THR A 12 -0.76 -5.30 -26.30
CA THR A 12 0.14 -6.45 -26.30
C THR A 12 0.05 -7.31 -25.04
N GLY A 13 -0.37 -6.73 -23.91
CA GLY A 13 -0.57 -7.40 -22.62
C GLY A 13 -1.58 -8.56 -22.61
N ARG A 14 -1.76 -9.21 -21.47
CA ARG A 14 -2.74 -10.31 -21.32
C ARG A 14 -4.16 -9.74 -21.17
N LEU A 15 -5.17 -10.42 -21.73
CA LEU A 15 -6.56 -9.98 -21.67
C LEU A 15 -7.44 -11.15 -21.23
N VAL A 16 -8.26 -10.91 -20.22
CA VAL A 16 -9.22 -11.88 -19.67
C VAL A 16 -10.63 -11.37 -19.92
N GLY A 17 -11.46 -12.17 -20.57
CA GLY A 17 -12.87 -11.88 -20.79
C GLY A 17 -13.72 -12.41 -19.64
N GLN A 18 -14.91 -11.84 -19.46
CA GLN A 18 -15.85 -12.22 -18.40
C GLN A 18 -16.19 -13.73 -18.36
N GLU A 19 -16.27 -14.38 -19.52
CA GLU A 19 -16.61 -15.82 -19.63
C GLU A 19 -15.39 -16.75 -19.52
N SER A 20 -14.17 -16.21 -19.40
CA SER A 20 -12.98 -17.06 -19.28
C SER A 20 -12.87 -17.64 -17.87
N PRO A 21 -12.37 -18.89 -17.70
CA PRO A 21 -12.17 -19.50 -16.38
C PRO A 21 -11.28 -18.66 -15.45
N GLU A 22 -10.32 -17.93 -16.02
CA GLU A 22 -9.41 -17.04 -15.31
C GLU A 22 -10.07 -15.76 -14.78
N SER A 23 -11.31 -15.46 -15.20
CA SER A 23 -12.04 -14.25 -14.75
C SER A 23 -12.27 -14.22 -13.24
N ILE A 24 -12.49 -15.39 -12.62
CA ILE A 24 -12.73 -15.51 -11.18
C ILE A 24 -11.47 -15.10 -10.41
N SER A 25 -10.31 -15.67 -10.75
CA SER A 25 -9.05 -15.36 -10.09
C SER A 25 -8.59 -13.92 -10.39
N ALA A 26 -8.77 -13.44 -11.63
CA ALA A 26 -8.45 -12.08 -12.03
C ALA A 26 -9.33 -11.02 -11.34
N SER A 27 -10.58 -11.35 -11.00
CA SER A 27 -11.50 -10.46 -10.30
C SER A 27 -11.23 -10.36 -8.79
N HIS A 28 -10.33 -11.20 -8.24
CA HIS A 28 -10.06 -11.25 -6.81
C HIS A 28 -9.61 -9.88 -6.24
N ARG A 29 -10.12 -9.56 -5.05
CA ARG A 29 -9.74 -8.38 -4.26
C ARG A 29 -9.43 -8.79 -2.82
N PHE A 30 -8.69 -7.94 -2.11
CA PHE A 30 -8.46 -8.16 -0.68
C PHE A 30 -9.78 -8.24 0.11
N SER A 31 -10.79 -7.49 -0.34
CA SER A 31 -12.11 -7.48 0.27
C SER A 31 -13.14 -8.02 -0.72
N ALA A 32 -13.86 -9.09 -0.34
CA ALA A 32 -14.89 -9.70 -1.17
C ALA A 32 -16.00 -8.70 -1.58
N ILE A 33 -16.33 -7.72 -0.72
CA ILE A 33 -17.33 -6.69 -1.05
C ILE A 33 -16.89 -5.72 -2.15
N SER A 34 -15.60 -5.70 -2.48
CA SER A 34 -15.01 -4.87 -3.54
C SER A 34 -14.96 -5.59 -4.89
N GLU A 35 -15.31 -6.87 -4.97
CA GLU A 35 -15.29 -7.63 -6.22
C GLU A 35 -16.52 -7.30 -7.09
N ARG A 36 -16.31 -7.08 -8.38
CA ARG A 36 -17.36 -6.81 -9.39
C ARG A 36 -17.03 -7.61 -10.64
N LYS A 37 -18.05 -7.99 -11.42
CA LYS A 37 -17.82 -8.76 -12.64
C LYS A 37 -17.47 -7.81 -13.78
N ALA A 38 -16.17 -7.67 -14.04
CA ALA A 38 -15.69 -6.90 -15.16
C ALA A 38 -16.07 -7.56 -16.49
N ARG A 39 -16.34 -6.75 -17.52
CA ARG A 39 -16.52 -7.25 -18.89
C ARG A 39 -15.19 -7.73 -19.46
N PHE A 40 -14.12 -6.98 -19.17
CA PHE A 40 -12.75 -7.31 -19.52
C PHE A 40 -11.79 -6.94 -18.40
N ILE A 41 -10.72 -7.72 -18.25
CA ILE A 41 -9.59 -7.41 -17.38
C ILE A 41 -8.34 -7.43 -18.26
N ALA A 42 -7.75 -6.25 -18.45
CA ALA A 42 -6.54 -6.05 -19.23
C ALA A 42 -5.34 -5.97 -18.29
N PHE A 43 -4.32 -6.79 -18.56
CA PHE A 43 -3.04 -6.84 -17.86
C PHE A 43 -1.97 -6.25 -18.79
N PRO A 44 -1.82 -4.92 -18.83
CA PRO A 44 -0.80 -4.24 -19.63
C PRO A 44 0.62 -4.66 -19.24
N ASN A 45 1.54 -4.67 -20.22
CA ASN A 45 2.97 -4.90 -19.97
C ASN A 45 3.82 -3.63 -20.16
N SER A 46 3.20 -2.52 -20.55
CA SER A 46 3.88 -1.26 -20.82
C SER A 46 2.96 -0.06 -20.60
N ALA A 47 3.54 1.14 -20.52
CA ALA A 47 2.77 2.39 -20.52
C ALA A 47 1.94 2.56 -21.81
N GLN A 48 2.45 2.03 -22.93
CA GLN A 48 1.72 2.07 -24.20
C GLN A 48 0.47 1.19 -24.17
N ASP A 49 0.54 0.00 -23.57
CA ASP A 49 -0.64 -0.85 -23.38
C ASP A 49 -1.70 -0.17 -22.51
N VAL A 50 -1.28 0.54 -21.45
CA VAL A 50 -2.19 1.32 -20.59
C VAL A 50 -2.85 2.43 -21.41
N SER A 51 -2.08 3.20 -22.19
CA SER A 51 -2.60 4.21 -23.12
C SER A 51 -3.65 3.61 -24.05
N THR A 52 -3.32 2.50 -24.72
CA THR A 52 -4.24 1.82 -25.64
C THR A 52 -5.53 1.40 -24.92
N ALA A 53 -5.43 0.85 -23.71
CA ALA A 53 -6.59 0.44 -22.92
C ALA A 53 -7.48 1.63 -22.49
N VAL A 54 -6.89 2.76 -22.10
CA VAL A 54 -7.60 3.99 -21.72
C VAL A 54 -8.33 4.61 -22.92
N VAL A 55 -7.64 4.75 -24.05
CA VAL A 55 -8.24 5.27 -25.29
C VAL A 55 -9.36 4.36 -25.76
N PHE A 56 -9.14 3.05 -25.75
CA PHE A 56 -10.16 2.06 -26.08
C PHE A 56 -11.39 2.17 -25.16
N ALA A 57 -11.20 2.28 -23.85
CA ALA A 57 -12.32 2.43 -22.94
C ALA A 57 -13.13 3.71 -23.22
N THR A 58 -12.44 4.80 -23.59
CA THR A 58 -13.08 6.07 -23.96
C THR A 58 -13.88 5.94 -25.25
N GLU A 59 -13.30 5.36 -26.31
CA GLU A 59 -13.96 5.15 -27.60
C GLU A 59 -15.21 4.27 -27.49
N PHE A 60 -15.16 3.25 -26.65
CA PHE A 60 -16.26 2.30 -26.45
C PHE A 60 -17.16 2.63 -25.25
N ASN A 61 -16.99 3.81 -24.65
CA ASN A 61 -17.76 4.27 -23.48
C ASN A 61 -17.82 3.24 -22.33
N LEU A 62 -16.69 2.61 -22.04
CA LEU A 62 -16.54 1.65 -20.96
C LEU A 62 -16.09 2.38 -19.69
N ARG A 63 -16.79 2.14 -18.57
CA ARG A 63 -16.27 2.54 -17.26
C ARG A 63 -14.98 1.79 -16.98
N ILE A 64 -13.98 2.51 -16.48
CA ILE A 64 -12.68 1.93 -16.12
C ILE A 64 -12.54 1.80 -14.61
N ALA A 65 -11.84 0.76 -14.19
CA ALA A 65 -11.26 0.68 -12.86
C ALA A 65 -9.78 0.31 -12.97
N ILE A 66 -8.95 0.95 -12.16
CA ILE A 66 -7.52 0.68 -12.11
C ILE A 66 -7.25 -0.22 -10.91
N LYS A 67 -6.63 -1.37 -11.15
CA LYS A 67 -6.18 -2.28 -10.10
C LYS A 67 -4.66 -2.35 -10.09
N CYS A 68 -4.10 -2.21 -8.89
CA CYS A 68 -2.76 -2.66 -8.59
C CYS A 68 -2.92 -3.81 -7.58
N GLY A 69 -2.87 -3.54 -6.27
CA GLY A 69 -3.03 -4.60 -5.27
C GLY A 69 -4.44 -5.03 -4.92
N GLY A 70 -5.46 -4.28 -5.32
CA GLY A 70 -6.85 -4.61 -4.98
C GLY A 70 -7.20 -4.49 -3.49
N HIS A 71 -6.46 -3.68 -2.71
CA HIS A 71 -6.70 -3.47 -1.27
C HIS A 71 -7.75 -2.41 -0.94
N HIS A 72 -8.20 -1.60 -1.92
CA HIS A 72 -9.18 -0.56 -1.65
C HIS A 72 -10.56 -1.17 -1.37
N ALA A 73 -11.03 -1.07 -0.14
CA ALA A 73 -12.24 -1.75 0.35
C ALA A 73 -13.57 -1.15 -0.17
N SER A 74 -13.54 0.04 -0.80
CA SER A 74 -14.74 0.67 -1.37
C SER A 74 -15.10 0.16 -2.77
N GLY A 75 -14.27 -0.69 -3.38
CA GLY A 75 -14.50 -1.20 -4.73
C GLY A 75 -14.07 -0.29 -5.89
N SER A 76 -13.39 0.84 -5.65
CA SER A 76 -12.88 1.74 -6.72
C SER A 76 -11.88 1.08 -7.69
N ASN A 77 -11.29 -0.04 -7.28
CA ASN A 77 -10.40 -0.87 -8.10
C ASN A 77 -11.13 -1.98 -8.87
N SER A 78 -12.46 -1.94 -8.92
CA SER A 78 -13.31 -2.88 -9.64
C SER A 78 -14.42 -2.14 -10.38
N VAL A 79 -14.95 -2.76 -11.42
CA VAL A 79 -16.08 -2.20 -12.18
C VAL A 79 -16.97 -3.32 -12.69
N GLU A 80 -18.28 -3.12 -12.58
CA GLU A 80 -19.28 -4.02 -13.17
C GLU A 80 -19.44 -3.70 -14.65
N ASP A 81 -19.36 -4.74 -15.50
CA ASP A 81 -19.53 -4.68 -16.96
C ASP A 81 -18.61 -3.68 -17.68
N GLY A 82 -17.53 -3.25 -17.02
CA GLY A 82 -16.53 -2.32 -17.54
C GLY A 82 -15.18 -2.96 -17.84
N LEU A 83 -14.16 -2.11 -18.00
CA LEU A 83 -12.78 -2.53 -18.18
C LEU A 83 -11.99 -2.35 -16.88
N VAL A 84 -11.43 -3.43 -16.35
CA VAL A 84 -10.38 -3.33 -15.33
C VAL A 84 -9.03 -3.28 -16.04
N ILE A 85 -8.22 -2.27 -15.73
CA ILE A 85 -6.81 -2.22 -16.11
C ILE A 85 -6.01 -2.64 -14.88
N ASP A 86 -5.49 -3.86 -14.91
CA ASP A 86 -4.75 -4.48 -13.83
C ASP A 86 -3.24 -4.36 -14.07
N LEU A 87 -2.61 -3.48 -13.29
CA LEU A 87 -1.18 -3.19 -13.37
C LEU A 87 -0.32 -4.27 -12.71
N GLY A 88 -0.88 -5.40 -12.27
CA GLY A 88 -0.13 -6.47 -11.60
C GLY A 88 0.98 -7.11 -12.45
N ASP A 89 0.87 -7.07 -13.78
CA ASP A 89 1.90 -7.57 -14.70
C ASP A 89 2.89 -6.47 -15.14
N LEU A 90 2.62 -5.20 -14.80
CA LEU A 90 3.55 -4.09 -15.02
C LEU A 90 4.64 -4.12 -13.94
N ASN A 91 5.88 -4.30 -14.38
CA ASN A 91 7.02 -4.07 -13.50
C ASN A 91 7.13 -2.57 -13.19
N ILE A 92 6.69 -2.13 -12.02
CA ILE A 92 6.89 -0.75 -11.56
C ILE A 92 8.38 -0.56 -11.28
N VAL A 93 9.12 -0.04 -12.25
CA VAL A 93 10.55 0.24 -12.08
C VAL A 93 10.72 1.37 -11.07
N CYS A 94 11.35 1.07 -9.93
CA CYS A 94 11.83 2.07 -8.98
C CYS A 94 13.28 2.40 -9.35
N VAL A 95 13.53 3.62 -9.82
CA VAL A 95 14.88 4.09 -10.14
C VAL A 95 15.36 4.98 -8.99
N GLY A 96 16.39 4.53 -8.28
CA GLY A 96 17.05 5.25 -7.20
C GLY A 96 17.75 4.28 -6.23
N GLY A 97 19.01 4.55 -5.87
CA GLY A 97 19.68 3.84 -4.77
C GLY A 97 20.37 2.51 -5.10
N GLY A 98 21.39 2.13 -4.34
CA GLY A 98 22.09 0.85 -4.50
C GLY A 98 21.25 -0.35 -4.03
N VAL A 99 21.87 -1.53 -3.91
CA VAL A 99 21.22 -2.79 -3.46
C VAL A 99 20.77 -2.74 -1.97
N HIS A 100 20.84 -1.58 -1.30
CA HIS A 100 20.72 -1.40 0.15
C HIS A 100 19.77 -0.26 0.57
N ASP A 101 18.73 0.00 -0.21
CA ASP A 101 18.04 1.29 -0.20
C ASP A 101 16.53 1.20 0.11
N VAL A 102 16.12 1.72 1.27
CA VAL A 102 14.72 1.69 1.76
C VAL A 102 13.84 2.72 1.06
N GLY A 103 12.78 2.21 0.44
CA GLY A 103 11.65 2.93 -0.10
C GLY A 103 10.65 3.43 0.94
N VAL A 104 9.69 4.22 0.47
CA VAL A 104 8.99 5.20 1.29
C VAL A 104 7.87 4.62 2.17
N GLY A 105 7.74 5.14 3.40
CA GLY A 105 6.67 4.79 4.34
C GLY A 105 6.93 3.50 5.14
N GLY A 106 8.19 3.05 5.20
CA GLY A 106 8.58 1.80 5.87
C GLY A 106 8.71 0.59 4.96
N HIS A 107 8.75 0.78 3.63
CA HIS A 107 8.61 -0.31 2.66
C HIS A 107 9.59 -0.13 1.50
N LEU A 108 10.49 -1.10 1.33
CA LEU A 108 11.63 -1.01 0.44
C LEU A 108 11.35 -0.94 -1.06
N THR A 109 12.27 -0.24 -1.74
CA THR A 109 12.51 -0.23 -3.18
C THR A 109 13.81 -1.00 -3.44
N GLY A 110 13.80 -2.32 -3.36
CA GLY A 110 15.05 -3.07 -3.57
C GLY A 110 14.90 -4.57 -3.47
N GLY A 111 14.89 -5.23 -4.63
CA GLY A 111 14.87 -6.68 -4.77
C GLY A 111 14.03 -7.09 -5.98
N LYS A 112 14.68 -7.60 -7.04
CA LYS A 112 13.98 -8.21 -8.18
C LYS A 112 13.10 -9.40 -7.78
N GLU A 113 13.30 -9.94 -6.59
CA GLU A 113 12.72 -11.21 -6.13
C GLU A 113 11.53 -11.01 -5.16
N SER A 114 11.45 -9.91 -4.39
CA SER A 114 10.35 -9.58 -3.47
C SER A 114 9.13 -8.87 -4.11
N TRP A 115 9.03 -9.00 -5.43
CA TRP A 115 8.43 -8.02 -6.33
C TRP A 115 6.88 -8.08 -6.49
N PRO A 116 6.18 -9.25 -6.52
CA PRO A 116 4.78 -9.27 -7.00
C PRO A 116 3.70 -8.84 -5.98
N ARG A 117 3.80 -9.22 -4.70
CA ARG A 117 2.73 -8.96 -3.70
C ARG A 117 2.89 -7.62 -2.97
N PHE A 118 4.07 -7.01 -3.05
CA PHE A 118 4.42 -5.77 -2.33
C PHE A 118 4.16 -4.49 -3.16
N GLN A 119 4.21 -4.57 -4.49
CA GLN A 119 3.83 -3.47 -5.40
C GLN A 119 2.35 -3.08 -5.28
N ALA A 120 1.53 -4.11 -5.10
CA ALA A 120 0.11 -4.06 -4.90
C ALA A 120 -0.33 -3.05 -3.80
N THR A 121 0.36 -3.05 -2.67
CA THR A 121 0.08 -2.17 -1.52
C THR A 121 0.85 -0.85 -1.60
N THR A 122 2.05 -0.85 -2.18
CA THR A 122 2.92 0.33 -2.25
C THR A 122 2.43 1.36 -3.26
N GLY A 123 1.99 0.94 -4.46
CA GLY A 123 1.43 1.86 -5.47
C GLY A 123 0.23 2.66 -4.93
N ASN A 124 -0.75 1.99 -4.30
CA ASN A 124 -1.92 2.65 -3.71
C ASN A 124 -1.54 3.60 -2.55
N LYS A 125 -0.54 3.26 -1.75
CA LYS A 125 -0.03 4.13 -0.67
C LYS A 125 0.59 5.42 -1.22
N LEU A 126 1.28 5.38 -2.36
CA LEU A 126 1.89 6.58 -2.96
C LEU A 126 0.85 7.60 -3.44
N TYR A 127 -0.27 7.14 -4.00
CA TYR A 127 -1.38 8.02 -4.42
C TYR A 127 -2.21 8.58 -3.26
N THR A 128 -2.25 7.88 -2.14
CA THR A 128 -3.10 8.23 -0.98
C THR A 128 -2.31 8.90 0.15
N GLY A 129 -1.05 9.28 -0.11
CA GLY A 129 -0.14 9.81 0.90
C GLY A 129 0.78 8.72 1.44
N GLY A 130 0.20 7.70 2.07
CA GLY A 130 0.90 6.51 2.54
C GLY A 130 1.71 6.76 3.81
N PHE A 131 1.22 6.22 4.93
CA PHE A 131 1.89 6.29 6.22
C PHE A 131 2.30 4.91 6.72
N GLY A 132 3.29 4.87 7.61
CA GLY A 132 3.82 3.66 8.23
C GLY A 132 4.85 4.00 9.31
N PRO A 133 5.55 2.98 9.85
CA PRO A 133 6.48 3.17 10.96
C PRO A 133 7.57 4.23 10.71
N LEU A 134 8.03 4.36 9.46
CA LEU A 134 9.07 5.32 9.08
C LEU A 134 8.55 6.72 8.71
N THR A 135 7.24 6.95 8.77
CA THR A 135 6.68 8.25 8.35
C THR A 135 7.20 9.42 9.19
N ARG A 136 7.52 9.20 10.47
CA ARG A 136 8.06 10.26 11.32
C ARG A 136 9.49 10.66 10.93
N LYS A 137 10.29 9.69 10.47
CA LYS A 137 11.70 9.90 10.10
C LYS A 137 11.87 10.39 8.67
N PHE A 138 11.10 9.83 7.73
CA PHE A 138 11.27 10.09 6.29
C PHE A 138 10.08 10.79 5.63
N GLY A 139 9.02 11.11 6.38
CA GLY A 139 7.80 11.68 5.82
C GLY A 139 6.87 10.65 5.17
N MET A 140 5.75 11.12 4.62
CA MET A 140 4.78 10.26 3.94
C MET A 140 5.36 9.64 2.66
N ALA A 141 4.78 8.52 2.23
CA ALA A 141 5.18 7.79 1.03
C ALA A 141 5.24 8.71 -0.20
N CYS A 142 4.19 9.51 -0.39
CA CYS A 142 4.05 10.43 -1.50
C CYS A 142 5.14 11.52 -1.52
N TYR A 143 5.64 11.99 -0.37
CA TYR A 143 6.61 13.09 -0.32
C TYR A 143 7.97 12.74 -0.88
N ASN A 144 8.30 11.45 -0.94
CA ASN A 144 9.56 10.96 -1.45
C ASN A 144 9.46 10.47 -2.90
N VAL A 145 8.33 10.71 -3.57
CA VAL A 145 8.24 10.58 -5.02
C VAL A 145 9.01 11.74 -5.66
N LEU A 146 9.94 11.41 -6.56
CA LEU A 146 10.78 12.35 -7.30
C LEU A 146 10.23 12.62 -8.70
N SER A 147 9.65 11.61 -9.34
CA SER A 147 9.06 11.70 -10.68
C SER A 147 8.05 10.58 -10.91
N VAL A 148 7.06 10.79 -11.76
CA VAL A 148 6.09 9.79 -12.19
C VAL A 148 5.90 9.79 -13.69
N LYS A 149 5.69 8.61 -14.28
CA LYS A 149 5.23 8.45 -15.66
C LYS A 149 3.74 8.14 -15.65
N VAL A 150 2.93 8.99 -16.27
CA VAL A 150 1.47 8.97 -16.16
C VAL A 150 0.84 8.83 -17.55
N VAL A 151 -0.15 7.95 -17.66
CA VAL A 151 -1.06 7.89 -18.81
C VAL A 151 -2.31 8.70 -18.48
N LEU A 152 -2.56 9.75 -19.26
CA LEU A 152 -3.71 10.63 -19.11
C LEU A 152 -4.96 10.05 -19.77
N ALA A 153 -6.12 10.64 -19.49
CA ALA A 153 -7.41 10.20 -20.03
C ALA A 153 -7.49 10.27 -21.57
N ASP A 154 -6.72 11.14 -22.21
CA ASP A 154 -6.61 11.24 -23.67
C ASP A 154 -5.57 10.27 -24.27
N GLY A 155 -4.97 9.41 -23.46
CA GLY A 155 -3.94 8.45 -23.85
C GLY A 155 -2.53 9.01 -23.90
N ARG A 156 -2.31 10.32 -23.72
CA ARG A 156 -0.92 10.84 -23.68
C ARG A 156 -0.16 10.26 -22.49
N ILE A 157 1.10 9.93 -22.75
CA ILE A 157 2.05 9.49 -21.73
C ILE A 157 2.95 10.69 -21.41
N VAL A 158 2.91 11.14 -20.16
CA VAL A 158 3.66 12.32 -19.70
C VAL A 158 4.54 11.97 -18.50
N VAL A 159 5.59 12.75 -18.30
CA VAL A 159 6.40 12.72 -17.07
C VAL A 159 5.97 13.90 -16.20
N ALA A 160 5.73 13.65 -14.91
CA ALA A 160 5.41 14.69 -13.94
C ALA A 160 6.44 14.68 -12.80
N ASN A 161 7.07 15.84 -12.57
CA ASN A 161 8.04 16.10 -11.51
C ASN A 161 8.04 17.60 -11.14
N GLU A 162 9.02 18.08 -10.37
CA GLU A 162 9.10 19.50 -9.96
C GLU A 162 9.36 20.48 -11.13
N GLU A 163 9.91 20.00 -12.25
CA GLU A 163 10.31 20.81 -13.42
C GLU A 163 9.34 20.67 -14.60
N GLU A 164 8.65 19.53 -14.73
CA GLU A 164 7.74 19.20 -15.84
C GLU A 164 6.37 18.75 -15.32
N ASN A 165 5.27 19.31 -15.85
CA ASN A 165 3.89 19.01 -15.41
C ASN A 165 3.73 19.08 -13.87
N HIS A 166 4.26 20.15 -13.25
CA HIS A 166 4.37 20.29 -11.79
C HIS A 166 3.01 20.30 -11.06
N ASP A 167 1.96 20.78 -11.72
CA ASP A 167 0.59 20.80 -11.23
C ASP A 167 0.02 19.38 -11.11
N LEU A 168 0.25 18.56 -12.13
CA LEU A 168 -0.05 17.13 -12.11
C LEU A 168 0.77 16.39 -11.05
N PHE A 169 2.06 16.72 -10.94
CA PHE A 169 2.95 16.13 -9.94
C PHE A 169 2.49 16.42 -8.52
N TRP A 170 2.13 17.67 -8.22
CA TRP A 170 1.52 18.07 -6.95
C TRP A 170 0.22 17.30 -6.69
N ALA A 171 -0.66 17.21 -7.68
CA ALA A 171 -1.97 16.58 -7.54
C ALA A 171 -1.88 15.06 -7.26
N ILE A 172 -0.96 14.35 -7.92
CA ILE A 172 -0.81 12.90 -7.77
C ILE A 172 -0.26 12.49 -6.40
N LYS A 173 0.49 13.38 -5.70
CA LYS A 173 1.11 13.11 -4.39
C LYS A 173 0.11 13.17 -3.22
N GLY A 174 -1.01 12.46 -3.33
CA GLY A 174 -2.07 12.41 -2.31
C GLY A 174 -3.48 12.55 -2.88
N GLY A 175 -3.62 12.92 -4.16
CA GLY A 175 -4.91 13.10 -4.83
C GLY A 175 -5.57 11.82 -5.32
N THR A 176 -5.14 10.65 -4.83
CA THR A 176 -5.68 9.34 -5.21
C THR A 176 -5.54 9.06 -6.71
N SER A 177 -6.37 8.19 -7.30
CA SER A 177 -6.25 7.74 -8.69
C SER A 177 -7.03 8.60 -9.70
N GLN A 178 -7.10 9.93 -9.50
CA GLN A 178 -7.99 10.80 -10.28
C GLN A 178 -7.35 11.42 -11.53
N PHE A 179 -6.03 11.52 -11.57
CA PHE A 179 -5.32 12.36 -12.56
C PHE A 179 -4.63 11.56 -13.67
N GLY A 180 -4.88 10.26 -13.74
CA GLY A 180 -4.29 9.36 -14.72
C GLY A 180 -3.79 8.06 -14.10
N VAL A 181 -3.22 7.21 -14.93
CA VAL A 181 -2.66 5.91 -14.54
C VAL A 181 -1.14 6.03 -14.49
N VAL A 182 -0.55 6.04 -13.28
CA VAL A 182 0.92 6.00 -13.14
C VAL A 182 1.42 4.61 -13.47
N THR A 183 2.37 4.55 -14.38
CA THR A 183 3.01 3.32 -14.85
C THR A 183 4.46 3.19 -14.36
N GLU A 184 5.03 4.24 -13.79
CA GLU A 184 6.39 4.25 -13.26
C GLU A 184 6.51 5.30 -12.14
N PHE A 185 7.23 4.96 -11.07
CA PHE A 185 7.58 5.86 -9.98
C PHE A 185 9.10 5.93 -9.83
N THR A 186 9.65 7.15 -9.83
CA THR A 186 11.01 7.40 -9.35
C THR A 186 10.91 7.83 -7.89
N LEU A 187 11.59 7.12 -6.99
CA LEU A 187 11.49 7.30 -5.56
C LEU A 187 12.84 7.70 -4.97
N ARG A 188 12.82 8.56 -3.95
CA ARG A 188 13.97 8.80 -3.09
C ARG A 188 14.17 7.59 -2.20
N THR A 189 15.43 7.22 -2.03
CA THR A 189 15.84 6.12 -1.18
C THR A 189 16.65 6.59 0.02
N PHE A 190 16.71 5.73 1.04
CA PHE A 190 17.41 5.99 2.29
C PHE A 190 18.27 4.80 2.70
N PRO A 191 19.39 5.04 3.41
CA PRO A 191 20.17 3.95 4.03
C PRO A 191 19.29 3.08 4.94
N ASP A 192 19.66 1.80 5.09
CA ASP A 192 18.99 0.89 6.03
C ASP A 192 18.92 1.54 7.43
N PRO A 193 17.72 1.80 7.97
CA PRO A 193 17.57 2.41 9.28
C PRO A 193 17.88 1.45 10.43
N GLY A 194 18.15 0.17 10.15
CA GLY A 194 18.50 -0.85 11.14
C GLY A 194 17.32 -1.75 11.52
N PRO A 195 17.48 -2.57 12.57
CA PRO A 195 16.42 -3.47 13.02
C PRO A 195 15.20 -2.71 13.51
N PHE A 196 14.07 -3.41 13.59
CA PHE A 196 12.84 -2.91 14.16
C PHE A 196 12.46 -3.77 15.35
N TYR A 197 11.50 -3.30 16.14
CA TYR A 197 10.78 -4.14 17.08
C TYR A 197 9.29 -4.15 16.74
N PHE A 198 8.63 -5.22 17.17
CA PHE A 198 7.19 -5.35 17.15
C PHE A 198 6.69 -5.73 18.56
N ARG A 199 5.70 -4.99 19.05
CA ARG A 199 4.99 -5.31 20.28
C ARG A 199 3.50 -5.45 20.01
N SER A 200 2.89 -6.54 20.48
CA SER A 200 1.45 -6.75 20.45
C SER A 200 0.94 -7.04 21.86
N VAL A 201 0.05 -6.19 22.35
CA VAL A 201 -0.52 -6.28 23.71
C VAL A 201 -2.02 -6.45 23.62
N GLY A 202 -2.53 -7.53 24.21
CA GLY A 202 -3.97 -7.79 24.35
C GLY A 202 -4.50 -7.23 25.67
N ILE A 203 -5.45 -6.32 25.61
CA ILE A 203 -6.00 -5.57 26.74
C ILE A 203 -7.50 -5.80 26.80
N ARG A 204 -8.05 -6.06 27.99
CA ARG A 204 -9.50 -6.23 28.17
C ARG A 204 -10.23 -4.92 27.88
N SER A 205 -11.41 -4.98 27.26
CA SER A 205 -12.21 -3.76 27.02
C SER A 205 -12.54 -2.96 28.28
N GLU A 206 -12.63 -3.62 29.43
CA GLU A 206 -12.91 -2.99 30.72
C GLU A 206 -11.80 -2.04 31.16
N ASP A 207 -10.57 -2.31 30.73
CA ASP A 207 -9.40 -1.51 31.06
C ASP A 207 -9.25 -0.28 30.13
N LEU A 208 -10.18 -0.06 29.18
CA LEU A 208 -10.16 1.07 28.24
C LEU A 208 -10.08 2.43 28.96
N SER A 209 -10.89 2.61 30.00
CA SER A 209 -10.91 3.87 30.78
C SER A 209 -9.58 4.17 31.46
N ALA A 210 -8.81 3.13 31.78
CA ALA A 210 -7.48 3.25 32.35
C ALA A 210 -6.41 3.40 31.27
N LEU A 211 -6.60 2.81 30.08
CA LEU A 211 -5.66 2.88 28.96
C LEU A 211 -5.64 4.26 28.29
N ILE A 212 -6.80 4.88 28.06
CA ILE A 212 -6.89 6.12 27.26
C ILE A 212 -6.03 7.26 27.83
N PRO A 213 -6.10 7.63 29.13
CA PRO A 213 -5.28 8.73 29.65
C PRO A 213 -3.78 8.44 29.54
N ARG A 214 -3.37 7.18 29.69
CA ARG A 214 -1.96 6.76 29.56
C ARG A 214 -1.50 6.81 28.11
N TYR A 215 -2.36 6.40 27.19
CA TYR A 215 -2.10 6.53 25.76
C TYR A 215 -1.98 8.00 25.36
N GLU A 216 -2.88 8.87 25.84
CA GLU A 216 -2.80 10.32 25.64
C GLU A 216 -1.48 10.91 26.16
N GLU A 217 -1.09 10.57 27.40
CA GLU A 217 0.20 11.00 27.96
C GLU A 217 1.39 10.51 27.12
N PHE A 218 1.36 9.24 26.69
CA PHE A 218 2.38 8.63 25.86
C PHE A 218 2.54 9.34 24.51
N ILE A 219 1.43 9.63 23.81
CA ILE A 219 1.46 10.33 22.51
C ILE A 219 1.90 11.79 22.66
N HIS A 220 1.60 12.43 23.80
CA HIS A 220 2.00 13.82 24.05
C HIS A 220 3.47 13.97 24.41
N LYS A 221 4.05 12.99 25.12
CA LYS A 221 5.48 12.99 25.46
C LYS A 221 6.38 12.86 24.23
N GLN A 222 5.93 12.16 23.19
CA GLN A 222 6.68 11.88 21.95
C GLN A 222 8.11 11.30 22.16
N GLN A 223 8.39 10.70 23.33
CA GLN A 223 9.71 10.15 23.65
C GLN A 223 10.01 8.91 22.80
N GLY A 224 11.13 8.90 22.09
CA GLY A 224 11.50 7.79 21.20
C GLY A 224 10.72 7.73 19.87
N TRP A 225 9.94 8.77 19.54
CA TRP A 225 9.20 8.84 18.27
C TRP A 225 10.07 9.35 17.11
N GLU A 226 11.19 10.02 17.41
CA GLU A 226 12.08 10.74 16.48
C GLU A 226 12.50 9.87 15.28
N ASP A 227 12.77 8.58 15.54
CA ASP A 227 13.27 7.64 14.54
C ASP A 227 12.14 6.85 13.84
N GLY A 228 10.90 6.96 14.30
CA GLY A 228 9.76 6.27 13.69
C GLY A 228 9.12 5.26 14.63
N MET A 229 7.84 5.48 14.90
CA MET A 229 6.97 4.56 15.62
C MET A 229 5.55 4.65 15.07
N LEU A 230 4.89 3.51 14.95
CA LEU A 230 3.48 3.39 14.64
C LEU A 230 2.79 2.64 15.77
N VAL A 231 1.75 3.25 16.34
CA VAL A 231 0.84 2.59 17.28
C VAL A 231 -0.52 2.43 16.62
N PHE A 232 -1.01 1.19 16.58
CA PHE A 232 -2.33 0.84 16.10
C PHE A 232 -3.14 0.21 17.23
N LEU A 233 -4.21 0.88 17.65
CA LEU A 233 -5.19 0.34 18.60
C LEU A 233 -6.36 -0.26 17.83
N GLY A 234 -6.50 -1.58 17.85
CA GLY A 234 -7.60 -2.31 17.24
C GLY A 234 -8.59 -2.82 18.29
N PHE A 235 -9.88 -2.76 17.99
CA PHE A 235 -10.92 -3.38 18.81
C PHE A 235 -11.34 -4.68 18.14
N LEU A 236 -10.89 -5.80 18.69
CA LEU A 236 -11.19 -7.13 18.19
C LEU A 236 -12.36 -7.72 18.98
N ARG A 237 -13.42 -8.09 18.29
CA ARG A 237 -14.45 -8.96 18.86
C ARG A 237 -14.11 -10.39 18.49
N LYS A 238 -13.87 -11.25 19.47
CA LYS A 238 -13.84 -12.70 19.23
C LYS A 238 -15.28 -13.18 19.15
N PHE A 239 -15.69 -13.79 18.04
CA PHE A 239 -16.91 -14.61 17.99
C PHE A 239 -16.61 -15.87 18.84
N PRO A 240 -17.24 -16.09 20.01
CA PRO A 240 -18.69 -16.06 20.32
C PRO A 240 -19.12 -14.98 21.35
N GLU A 241 -20.43 -14.86 21.60
CA GLU A 241 -21.11 -13.78 22.36
C GLU A 241 -20.62 -13.55 23.81
N ASN A 242 -19.95 -14.52 24.40
CA ASN A 242 -19.54 -14.52 25.81
C ASN A 242 -18.13 -13.92 26.06
N ILE A 243 -17.42 -13.51 25.01
CA ILE A 243 -16.11 -12.86 25.13
C ILE A 243 -16.29 -11.36 24.92
N LYS A 244 -15.98 -10.58 25.96
CA LYS A 244 -15.94 -9.12 25.86
C LYS A 244 -14.89 -8.70 24.82
N PRO A 245 -15.09 -7.58 24.09
CA PRO A 245 -14.12 -7.13 23.10
C PRO A 245 -12.71 -7.01 23.69
N LEU A 246 -11.72 -7.38 22.88
CA LEU A 246 -10.31 -7.19 23.19
C LEU A 246 -9.84 -5.91 22.51
N ILE A 247 -9.06 -5.11 23.22
CA ILE A 247 -8.26 -4.04 22.63
C ILE A 247 -6.89 -4.64 22.34
N VAL A 248 -6.43 -4.55 21.10
CA VAL A 248 -5.07 -4.98 20.72
C VAL A 248 -4.26 -3.74 20.35
N ALA A 249 -3.21 -3.49 21.12
CA ALA A 249 -2.22 -2.47 20.81
C ALA A 249 -1.07 -3.12 20.03
N ASN A 250 -0.96 -2.81 18.74
CA ASN A 250 0.18 -3.17 17.92
C ASN A 250 1.11 -1.96 17.80
N ILE A 251 2.38 -2.16 18.14
CA ILE A 251 3.39 -1.12 18.17
C ILE A 251 4.58 -1.59 17.34
N THR A 252 5.02 -0.76 16.41
CA THR A 252 6.22 -1.00 15.61
C THR A 252 7.11 0.22 15.68
N GLY A 253 8.41 0.05 15.89
CA GLY A 253 9.37 1.13 15.88
C GLY A 253 10.77 0.68 15.51
N LEU A 254 11.67 1.63 15.25
CA LEU A 254 13.08 1.37 14.96
C LEU A 254 13.86 0.98 16.21
N GLY A 255 14.91 0.18 16.03
CA GLY A 255 15.79 -0.28 17.09
C GLY A 255 15.40 -1.64 17.65
N SER A 256 15.81 -1.91 18.88
CA SER A 256 15.60 -3.20 19.56
C SER A 256 14.65 -3.10 20.75
N VAL A 257 14.15 -4.26 21.17
CA VAL A 257 13.36 -4.45 22.40
C VAL A 257 14.08 -3.85 23.60
N ASN A 258 15.39 -4.12 23.74
CA ASN A 258 16.17 -3.65 24.89
C ASN A 258 16.27 -2.14 24.95
N GLN A 259 16.35 -1.46 23.80
CA GLN A 259 16.39 0.00 23.74
C GLN A 259 15.06 0.64 24.14
N HIS A 260 13.94 -0.08 23.96
CA HIS A 260 12.58 0.46 24.09
C HIS A 260 11.75 -0.20 25.20
N ALA A 261 12.34 -1.10 25.99
CA ALA A 261 11.65 -1.80 27.07
C ALA A 261 10.98 -0.83 28.07
N GLU A 262 11.73 0.20 28.49
CA GLU A 262 11.26 1.18 29.47
C GLU A 262 10.26 2.17 28.88
N LEU A 263 10.31 2.45 27.57
CA LEU A 263 9.46 3.43 26.90
C LEU A 263 7.96 3.14 27.08
N PHE A 264 7.60 1.86 27.11
CA PHE A 264 6.20 1.41 27.20
C PHE A 264 5.75 1.06 28.62
N SER A 265 6.64 1.14 29.61
CA SER A 265 6.35 0.75 31.00
C SER A 265 5.14 1.50 31.57
N SER A 266 5.08 2.82 31.32
CA SER A 266 3.97 3.68 31.76
C SER A 266 2.68 3.50 30.98
N LEU A 267 2.74 3.02 29.73
CA LEU A 267 1.56 2.90 28.87
C LEU A 267 0.58 1.82 29.37
N PHE A 268 1.11 0.74 29.95
CA PHE A 268 0.33 -0.40 30.42
C PHE A 268 0.35 -0.56 31.95
N ASP A 269 0.86 0.44 32.69
CA ASP A 269 0.93 0.37 34.15
C ASP A 269 -0.47 0.14 34.76
N GLY A 270 -0.57 -0.75 35.75
CA GLY A 270 -1.84 -1.15 36.36
C GLY A 270 -2.84 -1.84 35.43
N ILE A 271 -2.47 -2.17 34.18
CA ILE A 271 -3.25 -3.01 33.27
C ILE A 271 -2.61 -4.38 33.22
N THR A 272 -3.37 -5.44 33.50
CA THR A 272 -2.90 -6.81 33.33
C THR A 272 -3.20 -7.26 31.89
N PRO A 273 -2.20 -7.38 31.01
CA PRO A 273 -2.44 -7.82 29.64
C PRO A 273 -2.86 -9.29 29.60
N ILE A 274 -3.71 -9.65 28.65
CA ILE A 274 -4.08 -11.03 28.33
C ILE A 274 -2.92 -11.74 27.63
N PHE A 275 -2.22 -11.01 26.76
CA PHE A 275 -0.94 -11.40 26.19
C PHE A 275 -0.10 -10.15 25.97
N ASP A 276 1.22 -10.31 26.01
CA ASP A 276 2.19 -9.27 25.70
C ASP A 276 3.36 -9.92 24.97
N HIS A 277 3.43 -9.68 23.67
CA HIS A 277 4.50 -10.18 22.82
C HIS A 277 5.35 -9.00 22.41
N PHE A 278 6.63 -9.01 22.78
CA PHE A 278 7.58 -7.98 22.41
C PHE A 278 8.83 -8.64 21.83
N THR A 279 9.08 -8.41 20.55
CA THR A 279 10.15 -9.09 19.81
C THR A 279 10.95 -8.12 18.96
N ASP A 280 12.23 -8.42 18.83
CA ASP A 280 13.04 -7.86 17.75
C ASP A 280 12.55 -8.42 16.42
N CYS A 281 12.61 -7.60 15.39
CA CYS A 281 12.31 -7.94 14.02
C CYS A 281 13.55 -7.63 13.16
N PRO A 282 13.81 -8.44 12.12
CA PRO A 282 14.85 -8.14 11.15
C PRO A 282 14.64 -6.77 10.51
N SER A 283 15.67 -6.20 9.88
CA SER A 283 15.49 -4.94 9.17
C SER A 283 14.48 -5.11 8.02
N PRO A 284 13.85 -4.04 7.51
CA PRO A 284 12.90 -4.14 6.41
C PRO A 284 13.55 -4.78 5.17
N ILE A 285 14.88 -4.65 5.03
CA ILE A 285 15.67 -5.29 3.97
C ILE A 285 15.64 -6.79 4.18
N GLU A 286 15.93 -7.26 5.38
CA GLU A 286 15.95 -8.68 5.73
C GLU A 286 14.55 -9.33 5.67
N ILE A 287 13.49 -8.66 6.14
CA ILE A 287 12.10 -9.17 6.09
C ILE A 287 11.64 -9.37 4.64
N SER A 288 12.08 -8.51 3.72
CA SER A 288 11.67 -8.60 2.31
C SER A 288 12.14 -9.89 1.63
N HIS A 289 13.29 -10.44 2.03
CA HIS A 289 13.82 -11.70 1.52
C HIS A 289 13.17 -12.95 2.14
N ILE A 290 12.53 -12.83 3.31
CA ILE A 290 11.88 -13.95 4.01
C ILE A 290 10.47 -14.22 3.46
N MET A 291 9.80 -13.21 2.90
CA MET A 291 8.48 -13.36 2.29
C MET A 291 8.52 -13.92 0.86
N ASP A 292 9.70 -14.34 0.40
CA ASP A 292 9.95 -15.00 -0.89
C ASP A 292 9.89 -16.54 -0.82
N ILE A 293 9.53 -17.10 0.34
CA ILE A 293 9.33 -18.55 0.57
C ILE A 293 7.83 -18.91 0.55
#